data_AF-A0A1Q5XT43-F1
#
_entry.id   AF-A0A1Q5XT43-F1
#
_cell.length_a   1.000
_cell.length_b   1.000
_cell.length_c   1.000
_cell.angle_alpha   90.00
_cell.angle_beta   90.00
_cell.angle_gamma   90.00
#
_symmetry.space_group_name_H-M   'P 1'
#
loop_
_entity.id
_entity.type
_entity.pdbx_description
1 polymer ?
#
loop_
_entity_poly.entity_id
_entity_poly.type
_entity_poly.pdbx_seq_one_letter_code
_entity_poly.pdbx_strand_id
1 'polypeptide(L)'
;MPYCTSCGAEYKQGAKFCGECGASTEGDSSAPIRRPSAGAAPGSGSGPEIELWQGKPAGISDRLKGIIRLNTTTYTITSQRIMVKTGLIGKDVEEIELLRVNDFSVDQSIMQRILGIGILTVYSDDASSPQLILRRIRHPQTVKDVLRKAVRDEKIANNISYREQI
;
A
#
# COMPACT_ATOMS: atom_id res chain seq x y z
N MET A 1 -42.12 -12.36 -5.67
CA MET A 1 -40.89 -12.41 -4.85
C MET A 1 -40.03 -11.18 -5.18
N PRO A 2 -39.37 -10.54 -4.21
CA PRO A 2 -38.42 -9.47 -4.51
C PRO A 2 -37.08 -10.06 -4.98
N TYR A 3 -36.44 -9.38 -5.93
CA TYR A 3 -35.18 -9.76 -6.54
C TYR A 3 -34.12 -8.68 -6.28
N CYS A 4 -32.87 -9.11 -6.10
CA CYS A 4 -31.77 -8.18 -5.88
C CYS A 4 -31.44 -7.41 -7.16
N THR A 5 -31.36 -6.08 -7.10
CA THR A 5 -30.99 -5.24 -8.25
C THR A 5 -29.51 -5.33 -8.63
N SER A 6 -28.66 -5.86 -7.75
CA SER A 6 -27.22 -6.01 -7.98
C SER A 6 -26.83 -7.35 -8.61
N CYS A 7 -27.53 -8.44 -8.29
CA CYS A 7 -27.17 -9.78 -8.81
C CYS A 7 -28.34 -10.60 -9.39
N GLY A 8 -29.59 -10.13 -9.26
CA GLY A 8 -30.77 -10.84 -9.77
C GLY A 8 -31.25 -12.01 -8.91
N ALA A 9 -30.57 -12.35 -7.81
CA ALA A 9 -31.01 -13.44 -6.93
C ALA A 9 -32.31 -13.10 -6.19
N GLU A 10 -33.18 -14.11 -6.03
CA GLU A 10 -34.39 -13.99 -5.21
C GLU A 10 -34.05 -13.99 -3.72
N TYR A 11 -34.78 -13.18 -2.94
CA TYR A 11 -34.62 -13.15 -1.49
C TYR A 11 -35.98 -13.14 -0.78
N LYS A 12 -35.96 -13.55 0.50
CA LYS A 12 -37.16 -13.53 1.36
C LYS A 12 -37.52 -12.09 1.72
N GLN A 13 -38.81 -11.74 1.61
CA GLN A 13 -39.31 -10.42 2.01
C GLN A 13 -38.91 -10.12 3.47
N GLY A 14 -38.28 -8.97 3.69
CA GLY A 14 -37.74 -8.53 5.00
C GLY A 14 -36.26 -8.83 5.24
N ALA A 15 -35.54 -9.46 4.31
CA ALA A 15 -34.08 -9.58 4.41
C ALA A 15 -33.41 -8.22 4.15
N LYS A 16 -32.56 -7.75 5.06
CA LYS A 16 -31.81 -6.47 4.95
C LYS A 16 -30.65 -6.49 3.94
N PHE A 17 -30.19 -7.70 3.60
CA PHE A 17 -29.06 -7.91 2.68
C PHE A 17 -29.30 -9.15 1.82
N CYS A 18 -28.80 -9.15 0.59
CA CYS A 18 -28.80 -10.31 -0.29
C CYS A 18 -27.78 -11.36 0.17
N GLY A 19 -28.21 -12.62 0.32
CA GLY A 19 -27.34 -13.72 0.75
C GLY A 19 -26.29 -14.18 -0.27
N GLU A 20 -26.42 -13.78 -1.55
CA GLU A 20 -25.45 -14.14 -2.59
C GLU A 20 -24.41 -13.05 -2.86
N CYS A 21 -24.84 -11.79 -2.99
CA CYS A 21 -23.94 -10.69 -3.36
C CYS A 21 -23.66 -9.69 -2.23
N GLY A 22 -24.39 -9.79 -1.11
CA GLY A 22 -24.24 -8.89 0.03
C GLY A 22 -24.85 -7.49 -0.14
N ALA A 23 -25.55 -7.21 -1.25
CA ALA A 23 -26.17 -5.90 -1.47
C ALA A 23 -27.31 -5.61 -0.47
N SER A 24 -27.33 -4.41 0.08
CA SER A 24 -28.42 -3.93 0.94
C SER A 24 -29.71 -3.77 0.14
N THR A 25 -30.82 -4.28 0.66
CA THR A 25 -32.14 -4.28 0.01
C THR A 25 -32.97 -3.05 0.39
N GLU A 26 -32.45 -2.20 1.27
CA GLU A 26 -33.06 -0.95 1.72
C GLU A 26 -32.32 0.22 1.05
N GLY A 27 -32.95 0.82 0.04
CA GLY A 27 -32.49 2.06 -0.56
C GLY A 27 -32.78 3.21 0.39
N ASP A 28 -31.80 3.59 1.22
CA ASP A 28 -31.85 4.85 1.96
C ASP A 28 -30.52 5.60 1.82
N SER A 29 -30.64 6.82 1.31
CA SER A 29 -29.53 7.72 1.01
C SER A 29 -29.24 8.55 2.25
N SER A 30 -28.15 8.27 2.97
CA SER A 30 -27.32 9.26 3.68
C SER A 30 -26.34 8.62 4.68
N ALA A 31 -25.04 8.69 4.37
CA ALA A 31 -23.90 8.96 5.26
C ALA A 31 -22.61 8.40 4.64
N PRO A 32 -21.46 9.13 4.74
CA PRO A 32 -20.21 8.64 4.20
C PRO A 32 -19.67 7.54 5.11
N ILE A 33 -19.81 6.29 4.66
CA ILE A 33 -19.09 5.16 5.24
C ILE A 33 -17.61 5.37 4.90
N ARG A 34 -16.84 5.87 5.87
CA ARG A 34 -15.38 5.69 5.88
C ARG A 34 -15.14 4.18 5.89
N ARG A 35 -14.74 3.63 4.74
CA ARG A 35 -14.19 2.28 4.68
C ARG A 35 -12.91 2.27 5.52
N PRO A 36 -12.75 1.38 6.51
CA PRO A 36 -11.41 0.93 6.84
C PRO A 36 -10.85 0.29 5.56
N SER A 37 -9.66 0.70 5.16
CA SER A 37 -8.88 0.08 4.10
C SER A 37 -8.80 -1.42 4.42
N ALA A 38 -9.64 -2.18 3.74
CA ALA A 38 -9.55 -3.62 3.70
C ALA A 38 -8.14 -3.92 3.22
N GLY A 39 -7.36 -4.59 4.07
CA GLY A 39 -6.13 -5.23 3.65
C GLY A 39 -6.43 -5.99 2.38
N ALA A 40 -5.79 -5.56 1.30
CA ALA A 40 -5.83 -6.25 0.04
C ALA A 40 -5.44 -7.70 0.31
N ALA A 41 -6.37 -8.61 0.02
CA ALA A 41 -6.02 -10.01 -0.18
C ALA A 41 -4.88 -10.07 -1.21
N PRO A 42 -3.93 -11.02 -1.08
CA PRO A 42 -2.79 -11.10 -1.99
C PRO A 42 -3.30 -11.24 -3.42
N GLY A 43 -3.04 -10.18 -4.21
CA GLY A 43 -3.34 -10.13 -5.62
C GLY A 43 -2.64 -11.26 -6.36
N SER A 44 -3.40 -11.85 -7.28
CA SER A 44 -3.03 -12.91 -8.19
C SER A 44 -1.93 -12.46 -9.17
N GLY A 45 -0.66 -12.54 -8.76
CA GLY A 45 0.49 -12.62 -9.66
C GLY A 45 1.06 -14.04 -9.58
N SER A 46 1.17 -14.71 -10.71
CA SER A 46 1.54 -16.12 -10.87
C SER A 46 3.03 -16.41 -10.60
N GLY A 47 3.50 -16.12 -9.39
CA GLY A 47 4.83 -16.46 -8.88
C GLY A 47 4.93 -16.23 -7.36
N PRO A 48 5.91 -16.84 -6.67
CA PRO A 48 6.16 -16.53 -5.27
C PRO A 48 6.58 -15.06 -5.15
N GLU A 49 5.83 -14.26 -4.40
CA GLU A 49 6.18 -12.87 -4.12
C GLU A 49 7.51 -12.83 -3.34
N ILE A 50 8.53 -12.17 -3.90
CA ILE A 50 9.87 -12.12 -3.30
C ILE A 50 10.03 -10.79 -2.56
N GLU A 51 10.43 -10.85 -1.29
CA GLU A 51 10.83 -9.67 -0.52
C GLU A 51 12.19 -9.16 -1.04
N LEU A 52 12.20 -7.97 -1.64
CA LEU A 52 13.41 -7.37 -2.22
C LEU A 52 14.16 -6.53 -1.21
N TRP A 53 13.44 -5.88 -0.30
CA TRP A 53 14.02 -5.05 0.75
C TRP A 53 13.06 -4.87 1.91
N GLN A 54 13.63 -4.83 3.12
CA GLN A 54 12.91 -4.44 4.32
C GLN A 54 13.74 -3.46 5.12
N GLY A 55 13.08 -2.43 5.67
CA GLY A 55 13.73 -1.45 6.49
C GLY A 55 12.84 -0.87 7.56
N LYS A 56 13.51 -0.27 8.54
CA LYS A 56 12.91 0.43 9.68
C LYS A 56 13.48 1.84 9.73
N PRO A 57 12.72 2.84 10.20
CA PRO A 57 13.17 4.21 10.27
C PRO A 57 14.42 4.34 11.16
N ALA A 58 15.49 4.88 10.60
CA ALA A 58 16.84 4.98 11.17
C ALA A 58 16.96 5.96 12.34
N GLY A 59 16.67 5.53 13.56
CA GLY A 59 16.80 6.37 14.76
C GLY A 59 16.00 5.90 15.97
N ILE A 60 15.23 4.84 15.82
CA ILE A 60 14.60 4.14 16.94
C ILE A 60 15.48 2.90 17.18
N SER A 61 16.54 3.08 17.96
CA SER A 61 17.44 2.00 18.32
C SER A 61 16.62 0.86 18.96
N ASP A 62 16.97 -0.38 18.59
CA ASP A 62 16.43 -1.62 19.13
C ASP A 62 16.44 -1.73 20.67
N ARG A 63 17.07 -0.78 21.37
CA ARG A 63 17.16 -0.73 22.83
C ARG A 63 16.02 0.02 23.53
N LEU A 64 15.28 0.88 22.82
CA LEU A 64 14.17 1.66 23.40
C LEU A 64 12.78 1.12 23.00
N LYS A 65 12.73 0.00 22.26
CA LYS A 65 11.48 -0.66 21.84
C LYS A 65 10.66 -1.23 22.99
N GLY A 66 11.31 -1.67 24.07
CA GLY A 66 10.61 -2.20 25.25
C GLY A 66 10.03 -1.12 26.16
N ILE A 67 10.59 0.09 26.10
CA ILE A 67 10.35 1.13 27.12
C ILE A 67 9.30 2.14 26.64
N ILE A 68 9.29 2.45 25.34
CA ILE A 68 8.37 3.45 24.79
C ILE A 68 7.51 2.78 23.72
N ARG A 69 6.21 2.65 24.03
CA ARG A 69 5.12 2.07 23.22
C ARG A 69 4.86 2.86 21.91
N LEU A 70 5.90 3.30 21.20
CA LEU A 70 5.78 4.13 20.01
C LEU A 70 5.83 3.25 18.76
N ASN A 71 4.68 3.22 18.10
CA ASN A 71 4.48 3.10 16.66
C ASN A 71 5.72 2.67 15.86
N THR A 72 5.92 1.35 15.70
CA THR A 72 7.02 0.81 14.89
C THR A 72 6.57 0.73 13.44
N THR A 73 6.93 1.74 12.64
CA THR A 73 6.75 1.67 11.19
C THR A 73 7.76 0.69 10.57
N THR A 74 7.26 -0.26 9.79
CA THR A 74 8.07 -1.21 9.01
C THR A 74 7.76 -1.00 7.53
N TYR A 75 8.81 -0.80 6.75
CA TYR A 75 8.76 -0.65 5.30
C TYR A 75 9.17 -1.97 4.66
N THR A 76 8.32 -2.52 3.81
CA THR A 76 8.59 -3.77 3.06
C THR A 76 8.39 -3.49 1.58
N ILE A 77 9.36 -3.87 0.78
CA ILE A 77 9.35 -3.75 -0.68
C ILE A 77 9.45 -5.16 -1.22
N THR A 78 8.45 -5.56 -2.01
CA THR A 78 8.41 -6.87 -2.65
C THR A 78 8.54 -6.71 -4.16
N SER A 79 8.53 -7.83 -4.88
CA SER A 79 8.50 -7.84 -6.35
C SER A 79 7.22 -7.23 -6.94
N GLN A 80 6.13 -7.15 -6.16
CA GLN A 80 4.82 -6.71 -6.66
C GLN A 80 4.32 -5.42 -6.02
N ARG A 81 4.74 -5.10 -4.79
CA ARG A 81 4.15 -4.00 -4.01
C ARG A 81 5.09 -3.41 -2.97
N ILE A 82 4.74 -2.23 -2.50
CA ILE A 82 5.34 -1.54 -1.37
C ILE A 82 4.33 -1.54 -0.23
N MET A 83 4.73 -2.06 0.93
CA MET A 83 3.91 -2.10 2.14
C MET A 83 4.54 -1.25 3.24
N VAL A 84 3.71 -0.42 3.87
CA VAL A 84 4.07 0.36 5.06
C VAL A 84 3.15 -0.03 6.19
N LYS A 85 3.70 -0.77 7.14
CA LYS A 85 2.98 -1.23 8.34
C LYS A 85 3.33 -0.32 9.50
N THR A 86 2.33 0.34 10.06
CA THR A 86 2.47 1.33 11.14
C THR A 86 1.66 0.86 12.36
N GLY A 87 2.20 1.06 13.56
CA GLY A 87 1.59 0.70 14.83
C GLY A 87 2.19 -0.53 15.51
N LEU A 88 1.72 -0.85 16.71
CA LEU A 88 2.22 -1.96 17.52
C LEU A 88 1.90 -3.35 16.94
N ILE A 89 0.80 -3.45 16.18
CA ILE A 89 0.29 -4.69 15.57
C ILE A 89 0.03 -4.46 14.06
N GLY A 90 0.65 -3.43 13.45
CA GLY A 90 0.30 -3.03 12.08
C GLY A 90 -1.15 -2.56 11.96
N LYS A 91 -1.57 -1.70 12.90
CA LYS A 91 -2.92 -1.13 12.94
C LYS A 91 -3.28 -0.46 11.62
N ASP A 92 -2.29 0.19 11.02
CA ASP A 92 -2.42 0.88 9.75
C ASP A 92 -1.45 0.22 8.76
N VAL A 93 -1.99 -0.32 7.67
CA VAL A 93 -1.23 -0.91 6.58
C VAL A 93 -1.58 -0.16 5.31
N GLU A 94 -0.59 0.53 4.75
CA GLU A 94 -0.69 1.15 3.44
C GLU A 94 0.07 0.28 2.44
N GLU A 95 -0.53 0.06 1.28
CA GLU A 95 0.02 -0.80 0.24
C GLU A 95 -0.17 -0.14 -1.12
N ILE A 96 0.89 -0.16 -1.94
CA ILE A 96 0.87 0.33 -3.32
C ILE A 96 1.48 -0.73 -4.24
N GLU A 97 0.73 -1.15 -5.25
CA GLU A 97 1.22 -2.02 -6.32
C GLU A 97 2.32 -1.32 -7.14
N LEU A 98 3.41 -2.02 -7.44
CA LEU A 98 4.51 -1.48 -8.24
C LEU A 98 4.10 -1.10 -9.66
N LEU A 99 3.07 -1.75 -10.21
CA LEU A 99 2.51 -1.39 -11.51
C LEU A 99 1.99 0.06 -11.56
N ARG A 100 1.42 0.53 -10.44
CA ARG A 100 0.81 1.87 -10.27
C ARG A 100 1.83 2.95 -9.94
N VAL A 101 3.08 2.57 -9.71
CA VAL A 101 4.13 3.52 -9.36
C VAL A 101 4.58 4.28 -10.61
N ASN A 102 4.53 5.60 -10.49
CA ASN A 102 4.88 6.53 -11.56
C ASN A 102 6.30 7.07 -11.39
N ASP A 103 6.61 7.62 -10.22
CA ASP A 103 7.90 8.26 -9.96
C ASP A 103 8.33 8.19 -8.49
N PHE A 104 9.59 8.54 -8.26
CA PHE A 104 10.26 8.52 -6.96
C PHE A 104 11.08 9.80 -6.73
N SER A 105 10.81 10.48 -5.63
CA SER A 105 11.62 11.61 -5.15
C SER A 105 12.40 11.24 -3.89
N VAL A 106 13.64 11.70 -3.79
CA VAL A 106 14.48 11.54 -2.59
C VAL A 106 14.82 12.92 -2.05
N ASP A 107 14.43 13.16 -0.80
CA ASP A 107 14.79 14.36 -0.06
C ASP A 107 15.87 14.03 0.97
N GLN A 108 17.00 14.75 0.87
CA GLN A 108 18.14 14.63 1.77
C GLN A 108 18.82 15.99 1.96
N SER A 109 18.76 16.50 3.20
CA SER A 109 19.59 17.63 3.61
C SER A 109 21.07 17.26 3.70
N ILE A 110 21.97 18.25 3.79
CA ILE A 110 23.42 18.02 3.89
C ILE A 110 23.76 17.12 5.09
N MET A 111 23.18 17.41 6.26
CA MET A 111 23.40 16.62 7.47
C MET A 111 22.83 15.20 7.33
N GLN A 112 21.67 15.05 6.70
CA GLN A 112 21.08 13.74 6.42
C GLN A 112 21.93 12.92 5.47
N ARG A 113 22.57 13.56 4.48
CA ARG A 113 23.50 12.91 3.54
C ARG A 113 24.75 12.38 4.27
N ILE A 114 25.31 13.15 5.21
CA ILE A 114 26.42 12.71 6.07
C ILE A 114 26.00 11.51 6.94
N LEU A 115 24.81 11.58 7.54
CA LEU A 115 24.26 10.49 8.37
C LEU A 115 23.76 9.29 7.54
N GLY A 116 23.77 9.37 6.21
CA GLY A 116 23.26 8.34 5.31
C GLY A 116 21.77 8.06 5.51
N ILE A 117 20.98 9.05 5.94
CA ILE A 117 19.52 8.94 6.13
C ILE A 117 18.78 9.90 5.20
N GLY A 118 17.51 9.64 4.92
CA GLY A 118 16.69 10.59 4.16
C GLY A 118 15.22 10.18 4.08
N ILE A 119 14.50 10.86 3.21
CA ILE A 119 13.09 10.60 2.94
C ILE A 119 12.97 10.17 1.48
N LEU A 120 12.22 9.10 1.24
CA LEU A 120 11.89 8.62 -0.09
C LEU A 120 10.37 8.73 -0.27
N THR A 121 9.95 9.50 -1.26
CA THR A 121 8.54 9.67 -1.62
C THR A 121 8.26 8.90 -2.89
N VAL A 122 7.25 8.03 -2.85
CA VAL A 122 6.75 7.28 -4.00
C VAL A 122 5.46 7.93 -4.47
N TYR A 123 5.36 8.21 -5.76
CA TYR A 123 4.16 8.72 -6.40
C TYR A 123 3.47 7.60 -7.17
N SER A 124 2.17 7.46 -6.96
CA SER A 124 1.35 6.47 -7.64
C SER A 124 0.10 7.11 -8.26
N ASP A 125 -0.50 6.44 -9.23
CA ASP A 125 -1.82 6.78 -9.77
C ASP A 125 -2.97 6.15 -8.96
N ASP A 126 -2.67 5.52 -7.82
CA ASP A 126 -3.69 4.94 -6.98
C ASP A 126 -4.59 6.01 -6.36
N ALA A 127 -5.90 5.86 -6.53
CA ALA A 127 -6.89 6.83 -6.06
C ALA A 127 -6.97 6.92 -4.53
N SER A 128 -6.59 5.85 -3.81
CA SER A 128 -6.67 5.82 -2.35
C SER A 128 -5.39 6.36 -1.71
N SER A 129 -4.23 6.07 -2.32
CA SER A 129 -2.90 6.45 -1.80
C SER A 129 -1.99 7.02 -2.90
N PRO A 130 -2.22 8.28 -3.35
CA PRO A 130 -1.46 8.87 -4.47
C PRO A 130 0.02 9.12 -4.13
N GLN A 131 0.36 9.19 -2.85
CA GLN A 131 1.72 9.38 -2.38
C GLN A 131 2.00 8.50 -1.16
N LEU A 132 3.18 7.89 -1.13
CA LEU A 132 3.66 7.10 0.00
C LEU A 132 5.02 7.61 0.46
N ILE A 133 5.12 7.97 1.74
CA ILE A 133 6.30 8.64 2.29
C ILE A 133 7.06 7.69 3.20
N LEU A 134 8.21 7.21 2.73
CA LEU A 134 9.14 6.42 3.51
C LEU A 134 10.11 7.35 4.24
N ARG A 135 9.93 7.49 5.55
CA ARG A 135 10.69 8.43 6.38
C ARG A 135 11.93 7.77 6.97
N ARG A 136 13.02 8.55 7.05
CA ARG A 136 14.23 8.19 7.79
C ARG A 136 14.84 6.87 7.28
N ILE A 137 14.88 6.72 5.96
CA ILE A 137 15.43 5.54 5.27
C ILE A 137 16.95 5.64 5.27
N ARG A 138 17.63 4.54 5.62
CA ARG A 138 19.09 4.41 5.45
C ARG A 138 19.40 4.31 3.96
N HIS A 139 20.35 5.10 3.49
CA HIS A 139 20.81 5.12 2.10
C HIS A 139 19.64 5.17 1.09
N PRO A 140 18.80 6.23 1.12
CA PRO A 140 17.57 6.29 0.34
C PRO A 140 17.79 6.20 -1.17
N GLN A 141 18.96 6.60 -1.67
CA GLN A 141 19.33 6.42 -3.08
C GLN A 141 19.42 4.95 -3.46
N THR A 142 20.07 4.12 -2.63
CA THR A 142 20.15 2.67 -2.86
C THR A 142 18.77 2.03 -2.85
N VAL A 143 17.90 2.43 -1.91
CA VAL A 143 16.52 1.94 -1.83
C VAL A 143 15.72 2.38 -3.06
N LYS A 144 15.92 3.61 -3.54
CA LYS A 144 15.33 4.12 -4.80
C LYS A 144 15.75 3.26 -5.99
N ASP A 145 17.02 2.88 -6.08
CA ASP A 145 17.52 2.07 -7.19
C ASP A 145 16.93 0.64 -7.17
N VAL A 146 16.78 0.04 -5.99
CA VAL A 146 16.07 -1.24 -5.80
C VAL A 146 14.63 -1.12 -6.28
N LEU A 147 13.91 -0.07 -5.88
CA LEU A 147 12.53 0.17 -6.29
C LEU A 147 12.39 0.40 -7.79
N ARG A 148 13.28 1.21 -8.38
CA ARG A 148 13.29 1.45 -9.82
C ARG A 148 13.47 0.17 -10.61
N LYS A 149 14.36 -0.72 -10.14
CA LYS A 149 14.54 -2.04 -10.74
C LYS A 149 13.28 -2.89 -10.59
N ALA A 150 12.72 -2.97 -9.38
CA ALA A 150 11.52 -3.75 -9.09
C ALA A 150 10.31 -3.32 -9.95
N VAL A 151 10.05 -2.01 -10.04
CA VAL A 151 8.97 -1.47 -10.88
C VAL A 151 9.17 -1.80 -12.35
N ARG A 152 10.41 -1.69 -12.85
CA ARG A 152 10.72 -2.02 -14.25
C ARG A 152 10.46 -3.51 -14.52
N ASP A 153 10.96 -4.38 -13.65
CA ASP A 153 10.81 -5.83 -13.79
C ASP A 153 9.33 -6.23 -13.76
N GLU A 154 8.55 -5.64 -12.85
CA GLU A 154 7.11 -5.89 -12.73
C GLU A 154 6.31 -5.38 -13.94
N LYS A 155 6.62 -4.19 -14.46
CA LYS A 155 5.98 -3.65 -15.68
C LYS A 155 6.30 -4.50 -16.91
N ILE A 156 7.54 -4.98 -17.05
CA ILE A 156 7.93 -5.91 -18.13
C ILE A 156 7.17 -7.22 -18.00
N ALA A 157 7.08 -7.80 -16.80
CA ALA A 157 6.36 -9.05 -16.56
C ALA A 157 4.87 -8.96 -16.95
N ASN A 158 4.27 -7.79 -16.78
CA ASN A 158 2.86 -7.53 -17.13
C ASN A 158 2.66 -6.90 -18.53
N ASN A 159 3.73 -6.78 -19.32
CA ASN A 159 3.72 -6.17 -20.66
C ASN A 159 3.14 -4.74 -20.71
N ILE A 160 3.40 -3.95 -19.67
CA ILE A 160 2.96 -2.55 -19.55
C ILE A 160 4.13 -1.66 -19.96
N SER A 161 4.00 -0.93 -21.07
CA SER A 161 4.98 0.07 -21.46
C SER A 161 4.77 1.36 -20.64
N TYR A 162 5.88 2.01 -20.26
CA TYR A 162 5.82 3.37 -19.71
C TYR A 162 5.16 4.27 -20.76
N ARG A 163 3.95 4.73 -20.50
CA ARG A 163 3.43 5.91 -21.20
C ARG A 163 4.23 7.10 -20.67
N GLU A 164 5.30 7.47 -21.36
CA GLU A 164 5.97 8.74 -21.17
C GLU A 164 4.91 9.84 -21.31
N GLN A 165 4.53 10.44 -20.19
CA GLN A 165 3.82 11.70 -20.19
C GLN A 165 4.87 12.77 -20.55
N ILE A 166 4.89 13.13 -21.83
CA ILE A 166 5.61 14.28 -22.41
C ILE A 166 4.95 15.57 -21.93
#